data_AF-A0A535WWN9-F1
#
_entry.id   AF-A0A535WWN9-F1
#
_cell.length_a   1.000
_cell.length_b   1.000
_cell.length_c   1.000
_cell.angle_alpha   90.00
_cell.angle_beta   90.00
_cell.angle_gamma   90.00
#
_symmetry.space_group_name_H-M   'P 1'
#
loop_
_entity.id
_entity.type
_entity.pdbx_description
1 polymer ?
#
loop_
_entity_poly.entity_id
_entity_poly.type
_entity_poly.pdbx_seq_one_letter_code
_entity_poly.pdbx_strand_id
1 'polypeptide(L)'
;MATPQNGMTQADIPKPSDAILFRLAAIAAHVEDWLATDQPRNKAPVGLRTIKNDRRRSIEQVLVLLADPELKSYLAEVRGLVM
;
A
#
# COMPACT_ATOMS: atom_id res chain seq x y z
N MET A 1 33.51 31.54 6.64
CA MET A 1 33.55 30.11 6.26
C MET A 1 32.68 29.35 7.23
N ALA A 2 31.48 28.97 6.80
CA ALA A 2 30.59 28.10 7.56
C ALA A 2 30.25 26.92 6.63
N THR A 3 30.52 25.73 7.13
CA THR A 3 30.28 24.42 6.54
C THR A 3 28.84 24.26 6.06
N PRO A 4 28.59 23.68 4.86
CA PRO A 4 27.22 23.40 4.43
C PRO A 4 26.64 22.30 5.33
N GLN A 5 25.49 22.60 5.93
CA GLN A 5 24.70 21.60 6.63
C GLN A 5 24.24 20.58 5.59
N ASN A 6 24.70 19.35 5.76
CA ASN A 6 24.33 18.19 4.96
C ASN A 6 22.89 17.80 5.35
N GLY A 7 21.92 18.64 5.02
CA GLY A 7 20.52 18.23 4.99
C GLY A 7 20.40 17.24 3.85
N MET A 8 20.12 15.97 4.16
CA MET A 8 19.63 15.01 3.18
C MET A 8 18.43 15.67 2.49
N THR A 9 18.66 16.22 1.30
CA THR A 9 17.58 16.77 0.49
C THR A 9 16.62 15.63 0.22
N GLN A 10 15.33 15.92 0.39
CA GLN A 10 14.18 15.18 -0.10
C GLN A 10 14.37 14.91 -1.61
N ALA A 11 15.23 13.95 -1.95
CA ALA A 11 15.61 13.65 -3.31
C ALA A 11 14.49 12.84 -3.95
N ASP A 12 13.82 13.51 -4.89
CA ASP A 12 13.26 12.98 -6.12
C ASP A 12 12.12 11.95 -6.10
N ILE A 13 11.46 11.64 -4.97
CA ILE A 13 10.22 10.85 -5.07
C ILE A 13 9.20 11.64 -5.89
N PRO A 14 8.75 11.13 -7.06
CA PRO A 14 7.81 11.84 -7.92
C PRO A 14 6.53 12.12 -7.14
N LYS A 15 5.96 13.32 -7.32
CA LYS A 15 4.68 13.65 -6.69
C LYS A 15 3.59 12.77 -7.31
N PRO A 16 2.89 11.93 -6.54
CA PRO A 16 1.80 11.12 -7.06
C PRO A 16 0.62 12.00 -7.49
N SER A 17 -0.14 11.54 -8.49
CA SER A 17 -1.47 12.08 -8.79
C SER A 17 -2.44 11.75 -7.64
N ASP A 18 -3.53 12.50 -7.53
CA ASP A 18 -4.58 12.19 -6.55
C ASP A 18 -5.13 10.77 -6.74
N ALA A 19 -5.25 10.31 -8.00
CA ALA A 19 -5.67 8.95 -8.31
C ALA A 19 -4.69 7.89 -7.76
N ILE A 20 -3.39 8.11 -7.90
CA ILE A 20 -2.36 7.25 -7.31
C ILE A 20 -2.44 7.27 -5.78
N LEU A 21 -2.62 8.45 -5.17
CA LEU A 21 -2.79 8.57 -3.71
C LEU A 21 -3.98 7.77 -3.20
N PHE A 22 -5.14 7.87 -3.86
CA PHE A 22 -6.32 7.10 -3.49
C PHE A 22 -6.11 5.59 -3.62
N ARG A 23 -5.42 5.14 -4.66
CA ARG A 23 -5.12 3.71 -4.86
C ARG A 23 -4.15 3.18 -3.81
N LEU A 24 -3.10 3.94 -3.49
CA LEU A 24 -2.16 3.60 -2.42
C LEU A 24 -2.85 3.54 -1.05
N ALA A 25 -3.72 4.50 -0.76
CA ALA A 25 -4.52 4.51 0.47
C ALA A 25 -5.47 3.30 0.55
N ALA A 26 -6.12 2.93 -0.55
CA ALA A 26 -6.98 1.76 -0.62
C ALA A 26 -6.20 0.44 -0.40
N ILE A 27 -5.01 0.32 -1.00
CA ILE A 27 -4.11 -0.81 -0.76
C ILE A 27 -3.70 -0.86 0.72
N ALA A 28 -3.29 0.27 1.30
CA ALA A 28 -2.89 0.35 2.70
C ALA A 28 -4.02 -0.08 3.64
N ALA A 29 -5.26 0.38 3.41
CA ALA A 29 -6.43 -0.02 4.19
C ALA A 29 -6.68 -1.53 4.11
N HIS A 30 -6.60 -2.13 2.92
CA HIS A 30 -6.76 -3.58 2.76
C HIS A 30 -5.65 -4.39 3.42
N VAL A 31 -4.41 -3.89 3.41
CA VAL A 31 -3.27 -4.55 4.08
C VAL A 31 -3.36 -4.42 5.60
N GLU A 32 -3.77 -3.26 6.11
CA GLU A 32 -3.96 -3.02 7.55
C GLU A 32 -5.08 -3.92 8.10
N ASP A 33 -6.22 -4.01 7.43
CA ASP A 33 -7.29 -4.94 7.79
C ASP A 33 -6.81 -6.39 7.85
N TRP A 34 -5.88 -6.76 6.96
CA TRP A 34 -5.33 -8.11 6.90
C TRP A 34 -4.31 -8.39 8.01
N LEU A 35 -3.41 -7.45 8.30
CA LEU A 35 -2.48 -7.53 9.41
C LEU A 35 -3.20 -7.47 10.77
N ALA A 36 -4.32 -6.74 10.85
CA ALA A 36 -5.16 -6.68 12.04
C ALA A 36 -5.86 -8.01 12.33
N THR A 37 -6.16 -8.84 11.31
CA THR A 37 -6.72 -10.19 11.51
C THR A 37 -5.76 -11.19 12.17
N ASP A 38 -4.46 -10.91 12.25
CA ASP A 38 -3.51 -11.72 13.03
C ASP A 38 -3.63 -11.47 14.55
N GLN A 39 -4.41 -10.45 14.96
CA GLN A 39 -4.89 -10.33 16.34
C GLN A 39 -6.32 -10.85 16.44
N PRO A 40 -6.62 -11.78 17.39
CA PRO A 40 -7.98 -12.24 17.61
C PRO A 40 -8.76 -11.16 18.37
N ARG A 41 -9.14 -10.07 17.68
CA ARG A 41 -10.04 -9.05 18.22
C ARG A 41 -11.48 -9.41 17.86
N ASN A 42 -12.14 -10.09 18.79
CA ASN A 42 -13.59 -10.01 19.02
C ASN A 42 -14.50 -10.08 17.79
N LYS A 43 -14.28 -11.00 16.84
CA LYS A 43 -15.30 -11.31 15.82
C LYS A 43 -16.03 -12.58 16.22
N ALA A 44 -17.36 -12.48 16.33
CA ALA A 44 -18.24 -13.62 16.53
C ALA A 44 -17.88 -14.74 15.54
N PRO A 45 -18.03 -16.03 15.91
CA PRO A 45 -17.57 -17.16 15.11
C PRO A 45 -18.39 -17.29 13.82
N VAL A 46 -18.08 -16.47 12.84
CA VAL A 46 -18.50 -16.67 11.46
C VAL A 46 -17.67 -17.82 10.92
N GLY A 47 -18.34 -18.83 10.35
CA GLY A 47 -17.71 -20.09 9.98
C GLY A 47 -16.44 -19.89 9.15
N LEU A 48 -15.46 -20.80 9.30
CA LEU A 48 -14.15 -20.74 8.64
C LEU A 48 -14.19 -20.47 7.13
N ARG A 49 -15.30 -20.82 6.46
CA ARG A 49 -15.56 -20.52 5.04
C ARG A 49 -15.71 -19.02 4.76
N THR A 50 -16.43 -18.29 5.62
CA THR A 50 -16.66 -16.84 5.48
C THR A 50 -15.34 -16.09 5.62
N ILE A 51 -14.55 -16.42 6.65
CA ILE A 51 -13.21 -15.84 6.88
C ILE A 51 -12.28 -16.08 5.69
N LYS A 52 -12.27 -17.30 5.13
CA LYS A 52 -11.48 -17.61 3.93
C LYS A 52 -11.93 -16.84 2.70
N ASN A 53 -13.24 -16.69 2.50
CA ASN A 53 -13.79 -15.95 1.36
C ASN A 53 -13.52 -14.45 1.45
N ASP A 54 -13.66 -13.84 2.62
CA ASP A 54 -13.34 -12.43 2.83
C ASP A 54 -11.85 -12.18 2.60
N ARG A 55 -10.98 -13.05 3.14
CA ARG A 55 -9.53 -13.00 2.90
C ARG A 55 -9.20 -13.09 1.41
N ARG A 56 -9.82 -14.01 0.68
CA ARG A 56 -9.63 -14.15 -0.77
C ARG A 56 -10.05 -12.87 -1.50
N ARG A 57 -11.23 -12.32 -1.14
CA ARG A 57 -11.78 -11.11 -1.77
C ARG A 57 -10.88 -9.89 -1.55
N SER A 58 -10.35 -9.70 -0.35
CA SER A 58 -9.42 -8.60 -0.05
C SER A 58 -8.10 -8.74 -0.83
N ILE A 59 -7.56 -9.96 -0.96
CA ILE A 59 -6.37 -10.21 -1.79
C ILE A 59 -6.66 -9.89 -3.26
N GLU A 60 -7.80 -10.31 -3.79
CA GLU A 60 -8.22 -9.98 -5.15
C GLU A 60 -8.32 -8.47 -5.37
N GLN A 61 -8.88 -7.73 -4.42
CA GLN A 61 -8.97 -6.27 -4.47
C GLN A 61 -7.59 -5.61 -4.51
N VAL A 62 -6.66 -6.05 -3.65
CA VAL A 62 -5.27 -5.56 -3.66
C VAL A 62 -4.59 -5.86 -4.99
N LEU A 63 -4.75 -7.08 -5.52
CA LEU A 63 -4.16 -7.46 -6.81
C LEU A 63 -4.72 -6.66 -7.98
N VAL A 64 -6.03 -6.35 -7.97
CA VAL A 64 -6.65 -5.48 -8.98
C VAL A 64 -6.11 -4.05 -8.89
N LEU A 65 -5.98 -3.50 -7.68
CA LEU A 65 -5.40 -2.17 -7.48
C LEU A 65 -3.94 -2.11 -7.94
N LEU A 66 -3.15 -3.14 -7.60
CA LEU A 66 -1.75 -3.28 -8.06
C LEU A 66 -1.63 -3.54 -9.57
N ALA A 67 -2.68 -4.05 -10.22
CA ALA A 67 -2.68 -4.28 -11.66
C ALA A 67 -2.80 -2.99 -12.48
N ASP A 68 -3.19 -1.88 -11.84
CA ASP A 68 -3.40 -0.58 -12.48
C ASP A 68 -2.12 -0.06 -13.17
N PRO A 69 -2.19 0.31 -14.46
CA PRO A 69 -1.01 0.70 -15.23
C PRO A 69 -0.38 2.01 -14.76
N GLU A 70 -1.20 2.98 -14.32
CA GLU A 70 -0.71 4.27 -13.81
C GLU A 70 0.04 4.07 -12.49
N LEU A 71 -0.55 3.30 -11.57
CA LEU A 71 0.11 2.92 -10.32
C LEU A 71 1.41 2.13 -10.57
N LYS A 72 1.42 1.19 -11.52
CA LYS A 72 2.64 0.43 -11.88
C LYS A 72 3.75 1.33 -12.40
N SER A 73 3.43 2.29 -13.26
CA SER A 73 4.41 3.25 -13.78
C SER A 73 5.02 4.08 -12.65
N TYR A 74 4.16 4.60 -11.78
CA TYR A 74 4.59 5.37 -10.61
C TYR A 74 5.48 4.54 -9.67
N LEU A 75 5.09 3.30 -9.36
CA LEU A 75 5.90 2.42 -8.51
C LEU A 75 7.25 2.06 -9.16
N ALA A 76 7.32 1.96 -10.49
CA ALA A 76 8.56 1.73 -11.21
C ALA A 76 9.50 2.95 -11.12
N GLU A 77 8.96 4.17 -11.26
CA GLU A 77 9.71 5.41 -11.07
C GLU A 77 10.24 5.53 -9.63
N VAL A 78 9.38 5.31 -8.63
CA VAL A 78 9.81 5.31 -7.21
C VAL A 78 10.89 4.25 -6.96
N ARG A 79 10.73 3.04 -7.50
CA ARG A 79 11.72 1.96 -7.33
C ARG A 79 13.06 2.30 -7.99
N GLY A 80 13.05 3.01 -9.11
CA GLY A 80 14.26 3.47 -9.80
C GLY A 80 15.07 4.49 -9.01
N LEU A 81 14.48 5.12 -7.99
CA LEU A 81 15.13 6.11 -7.13
C LEU A 81 15.71 5.52 -5.83
N VAL A 82 15.27 4.31 -5.46
CA VAL A 82 15.69 3.61 -4.23
C VAL A 82 16.83 2.61 -4.52
N MET A 83 17.21 2.43 -5.79
CA MET A 83 18.30 1.56 -6.24
C MET A 83 19.61 2.31 -6.52
#